data_AF-F0FY90-F1
#
_entry.id   AF-F0FY90-F1
#
_cell.length_a   1.000
_cell.length_b   1.000
_cell.length_c   1.000
_cell.angle_alpha   90.00
_cell.angle_beta   90.00
_cell.angle_gamma   90.00
#
_symmetry.space_group_name_H-M   'P 1'
#
loop_
_entity.id
_entity.type
_entity.pdbx_description
1 polymer ?
#
loop_
_entity_poly.entity_id
_entity_poly.type
_entity_poly.pdbx_seq_one_letter_code
_entity_poly.pdbx_strand_id
1 'polypeptide(L)'
;GALNTSGAGGTLAAGAPGTTLANAVNLGTGSTLTVGGTQSLGLSGAISGSGNLAFTGPATTTLSGANTYTGGTSVSGGGTLLAGTSTALGSGTLNVGGKGGTLGTSVAGTTLGNAVNLGAGSTLTVGGANNLGLGGAISGSGNLSVTGPSTTTLSGANAYTGNTTIGNGSTLAVGAGGNLSSGSAVDLAGTGSTLDLSAATTPQTTGALSGVSGSTVNLGSNTLTLGGSGSGTYGGTVAGTGGLTLSGTGTETLTGNNTYTGATTINSGTLAIGAGGSLSASTPVSLTGAGATFDVSGATTPQTTGTLSGVAGSTVNLGGNNLTLGGTGNGTYGGTIAGTGGSLTLSGTGTETLTGPNTYTGGTTLAGGGTLVAGSNTALGTGALNTSG
;
A
#
# COMPACT_ATOMS: atom_id res chain seq x y z
N GLY A 1 -5.60 45.12 -12.14
CA GLY A 1 -4.92 45.51 -10.89
C GLY A 1 -4.46 44.29 -10.13
N ALA A 2 -3.55 44.42 -9.16
CA ALA A 2 -3.10 43.32 -8.32
C ALA A 2 -3.74 43.40 -6.91
N LEU A 3 -4.05 42.25 -6.32
CA LEU A 3 -4.37 42.13 -4.90
C LEU A 3 -3.06 41.99 -4.11
N ASN A 4 -2.80 42.89 -3.17
CA ASN A 4 -1.59 42.83 -2.33
C ASN A 4 -1.99 42.49 -0.89
N THR A 5 -1.33 41.53 -0.26
CA THR A 5 -1.48 41.26 1.17
C THR A 5 -0.30 41.82 1.96
N SER A 6 -0.57 42.32 3.16
CA SER A 6 0.43 42.80 4.12
C SER A 6 -0.08 42.60 5.55
N GLY A 7 0.80 42.76 6.55
CA GLY A 7 0.45 42.49 7.95
C GLY A 7 -0.01 41.05 8.14
N ALA A 8 -1.12 40.84 8.88
CA ALA A 8 -1.71 39.51 9.07
C ALA A 8 -2.32 38.91 7.78
N GLY A 9 -2.59 39.74 6.77
CA GLY A 9 -3.31 39.35 5.56
C GLY A 9 -4.83 39.57 5.67
N GLY A 10 -5.64 38.72 5.05
CA GLY A 10 -7.10 38.89 4.99
C GLY A 10 -7.81 37.71 4.35
N THR A 11 -9.15 37.79 4.25
CA THR A 11 -9.98 36.73 3.66
C THR A 11 -10.51 37.13 2.29
N LEU A 12 -10.34 36.26 1.31
CA LEU A 12 -10.94 36.32 -0.01
C LEU A 12 -11.99 35.21 -0.14
N ALA A 13 -13.20 35.58 -0.56
CA ALA A 13 -14.30 34.64 -0.80
C ALA A 13 -15.10 35.08 -2.02
N ALA A 14 -15.58 34.11 -2.80
CA ALA A 14 -16.50 34.38 -3.89
C ALA A 14 -17.92 34.66 -3.36
N GLY A 15 -18.55 35.73 -3.83
CA GLY A 15 -19.96 36.02 -3.54
C GLY A 15 -20.94 35.25 -4.44
N ALA A 16 -20.46 34.72 -5.58
CA ALA A 16 -21.24 33.98 -6.55
C ALA A 16 -20.52 32.71 -7.02
N PRO A 17 -21.23 31.61 -7.35
CA PRO A 17 -20.63 30.39 -7.88
C PRO A 17 -19.81 30.65 -9.16
N GLY A 18 -18.65 30.00 -9.28
CA GLY A 18 -17.84 30.03 -10.51
C GLY A 18 -17.08 31.34 -10.75
N THR A 19 -17.06 32.24 -9.77
CA THR A 19 -16.27 33.48 -9.86
C THR A 19 -14.81 33.15 -10.15
N THR A 20 -14.24 33.75 -11.20
CA THR A 20 -12.82 33.59 -11.53
C THR A 20 -12.14 34.95 -11.54
N LEU A 21 -11.05 35.08 -10.79
CA LEU A 21 -10.23 36.28 -10.72
C LEU A 21 -8.93 36.09 -11.51
N ALA A 22 -8.76 36.93 -12.54
CA ALA A 22 -7.54 36.98 -13.35
C ALA A 22 -6.49 37.95 -12.80
N ASN A 23 -6.81 38.66 -11.71
CA ASN A 23 -5.90 39.58 -11.06
C ASN A 23 -4.67 38.84 -10.50
N ALA A 24 -3.50 39.44 -10.65
CA ALA A 24 -2.32 38.99 -9.94
C ALA A 24 -2.51 39.14 -8.42
N VAL A 25 -1.89 38.25 -7.64
CA VAL A 25 -1.88 38.30 -6.18
C VAL A 25 -0.44 38.35 -5.69
N ASN A 26 -0.11 39.36 -4.88
CA ASN A 26 1.21 39.51 -4.27
C ASN A 26 1.11 39.26 -2.77
N LEU A 27 1.67 38.13 -2.32
CA LEU A 27 1.69 37.70 -0.94
C LEU A 27 2.87 38.33 -0.18
N GLY A 28 2.58 39.35 0.63
CA GLY A 28 3.59 40.03 1.44
C GLY A 28 4.22 39.11 2.49
N THR A 29 5.46 39.41 2.88
CA THR A 29 6.20 38.64 3.90
C THR A 29 5.43 38.61 5.23
N GLY A 30 5.29 37.41 5.80
CA GLY A 30 4.55 37.18 7.05
C GLY A 30 3.02 37.26 6.92
N SER A 31 2.48 37.60 5.75
CA SER A 31 1.03 37.68 5.54
C SER A 31 0.44 36.33 5.11
N THR A 32 -0.82 36.10 5.47
CA THR A 32 -1.61 34.96 4.99
C THR A 32 -2.85 35.43 4.26
N LEU A 33 -2.98 35.08 2.98
CA LEU A 33 -4.25 35.22 2.27
C LEU A 33 -5.11 34.00 2.59
N THR A 34 -6.19 34.20 3.32
CA THR A 34 -7.18 33.15 3.57
C THR A 34 -8.17 33.10 2.41
N VAL A 35 -8.29 31.96 1.74
CA VAL A 35 -9.35 31.68 0.79
C VAL A 35 -10.43 30.87 1.49
N GLY A 36 -11.62 31.45 1.57
CA GLY A 36 -12.75 30.87 2.28
C GLY A 36 -14.08 31.06 1.55
N GLY A 37 -15.17 30.89 2.30
CA GLY A 37 -16.54 30.96 1.76
C GLY A 37 -17.05 29.62 1.24
N THR A 38 -18.34 29.60 0.89
CA THR A 38 -19.07 28.40 0.46
C THR A 38 -19.15 28.25 -1.06
N GLN A 39 -18.74 29.27 -1.81
CA GLN A 39 -18.85 29.31 -3.26
C GLN A 39 -17.50 29.01 -3.92
N SER A 40 -17.52 28.28 -5.03
CA SER A 40 -16.30 27.97 -5.77
C SER A 40 -15.61 29.22 -6.33
N LEU A 41 -14.28 29.26 -6.26
CA LEU A 41 -13.44 30.37 -6.70
C LEU A 41 -12.35 29.88 -7.67
N GLY A 42 -12.17 30.56 -8.79
CA GLY A 42 -11.01 30.41 -9.66
C GLY A 42 -10.01 31.54 -9.45
N LEU A 43 -8.72 31.22 -9.30
CA LEU A 43 -7.63 32.18 -9.34
C LEU A 43 -6.72 31.84 -10.53
N SER A 44 -6.83 32.64 -11.60
CA SER A 44 -6.08 32.43 -12.85
C SER A 44 -4.91 33.39 -13.03
N GLY A 45 -4.88 34.50 -12.29
CA GLY A 45 -3.72 35.39 -12.25
C GLY A 45 -2.55 34.77 -11.48
N ALA A 46 -1.33 35.23 -11.79
CA ALA A 46 -0.12 34.77 -11.11
C ALA A 46 -0.13 35.20 -9.62
N ILE A 47 0.22 34.26 -8.74
CA ILE A 47 0.42 34.48 -7.31
C ILE A 47 1.92 34.44 -7.01
N SER A 48 2.45 35.48 -6.37
CA SER A 48 3.87 35.64 -6.07
C SER A 48 4.12 36.11 -4.64
N GLY A 49 5.38 36.14 -4.20
CA GLY A 49 5.78 36.66 -2.89
C GLY A 49 6.09 35.59 -1.85
N SER A 50 6.42 35.99 -0.62
CA SER A 50 6.87 35.07 0.43
C SER A 50 5.81 34.78 1.51
N GLY A 51 4.60 35.30 1.37
CA GLY A 51 3.47 34.98 2.25
C GLY A 51 2.82 33.63 1.94
N ASN A 52 1.86 33.24 2.77
CA ASN A 52 1.17 31.95 2.72
C ASN A 52 -0.25 32.09 2.13
N LEU A 53 -0.73 31.03 1.49
CA LEU A 53 -2.11 30.89 1.03
C LEU A 53 -2.84 29.85 1.88
N ALA A 54 -3.96 30.20 2.51
CA ALA A 54 -4.69 29.31 3.43
C ALA A 54 -6.12 29.04 2.96
N PHE A 55 -6.42 27.78 2.60
CA PHE A 55 -7.75 27.32 2.24
C PHE A 55 -8.48 26.78 3.46
N THR A 56 -9.47 27.55 3.94
CA THR A 56 -10.24 27.24 5.17
C THR A 56 -11.74 27.03 4.91
N GLY A 57 -12.22 27.31 3.70
CA GLY A 57 -13.60 27.07 3.29
C GLY A 57 -13.86 25.64 2.81
N PRO A 58 -15.13 25.21 2.76
CA PRO A 58 -15.53 23.90 2.23
C PRO A 58 -15.66 23.87 0.70
N ALA A 59 -15.56 25.01 0.01
CA ALA A 59 -15.77 25.10 -1.43
C ALA A 59 -14.57 24.61 -2.26
N THR A 60 -14.78 24.49 -3.58
CA THR A 60 -13.70 24.21 -4.52
C THR A 60 -12.97 25.50 -4.90
N THR A 61 -11.65 25.54 -4.74
CA THR A 61 -10.80 26.58 -5.34
C THR A 61 -9.91 26.00 -6.43
N THR A 62 -9.90 26.63 -7.60
CA THR A 62 -9.01 26.26 -8.71
C THR A 62 -7.89 27.29 -8.85
N LEU A 63 -6.64 26.86 -8.72
CA LEU A 63 -5.46 27.65 -9.03
C LEU A 63 -4.96 27.28 -10.43
N SER A 64 -5.33 28.07 -11.43
CA SER A 64 -4.93 27.83 -12.83
C SER A 64 -3.69 28.61 -13.26
N GLY A 65 -3.28 29.63 -12.51
CA GLY A 65 -2.05 30.38 -12.75
C GLY A 65 -0.78 29.57 -12.46
N ALA A 66 0.31 29.91 -13.16
CA ALA A 66 1.65 29.50 -12.78
C ALA A 66 2.15 30.42 -11.65
N ASN A 67 2.40 29.86 -10.48
CA ASN A 67 2.63 30.63 -9.26
C ASN A 67 4.07 30.50 -8.76
N THR A 68 4.60 31.56 -8.15
CA THR A 68 6.00 31.66 -7.70
C THR A 68 6.13 31.96 -6.21
N TYR A 69 5.03 31.94 -5.46
CA TYR A 69 5.08 32.21 -4.03
C TYR A 69 5.80 31.10 -3.26
N THR A 70 6.51 31.48 -2.21
CA THR A 70 7.40 30.58 -1.45
C THR A 70 6.92 30.27 -0.04
N GLY A 71 5.96 31.03 0.49
CA GLY A 71 5.48 30.87 1.88
C GLY A 71 4.61 29.64 2.12
N GLY A 72 4.27 28.89 1.07
CA GLY A 72 3.52 27.65 1.16
C GLY A 72 2.01 27.81 1.05
N THR A 73 1.35 26.65 1.07
CA THR A 73 -0.11 26.52 0.99
C THR A 73 -0.60 25.74 2.21
N SER A 74 -1.70 26.16 2.83
CA SER A 74 -2.33 25.45 3.94
C SER A 74 -3.76 25.05 3.58
N VAL A 75 -4.18 23.81 3.86
CA VAL A 75 -5.54 23.31 3.63
C VAL A 75 -6.10 22.76 4.94
N SER A 76 -7.25 23.30 5.38
CA SER A 76 -7.86 22.89 6.65
C SER A 76 -9.39 22.92 6.72
N GLY A 77 -10.05 23.41 5.67
CA GLY A 77 -11.50 23.61 5.61
C GLY A 77 -12.33 22.39 5.24
N GLY A 78 -11.69 21.32 4.74
CA GLY A 78 -12.38 20.18 4.12
C GLY A 78 -12.80 20.42 2.66
N GLY A 79 -12.49 21.58 2.07
CA GLY A 79 -12.79 21.88 0.68
C GLY A 79 -11.82 21.25 -0.32
N THR A 80 -12.07 21.51 -1.61
CA THR A 80 -11.26 20.99 -2.72
C THR A 80 -10.33 22.06 -3.28
N LEU A 81 -9.06 21.74 -3.45
CA LEU A 81 -8.06 22.55 -4.13
C LEU A 81 -7.69 21.87 -5.45
N LEU A 82 -7.94 22.53 -6.58
CA LEU A 82 -7.56 22.05 -7.91
C LEU A 82 -6.36 22.81 -8.44
N ALA A 83 -5.27 22.09 -8.71
CA ALA A 83 -4.08 22.63 -9.37
C ALA A 83 -4.21 22.52 -10.90
N GLY A 84 -4.06 23.65 -11.60
CA GLY A 84 -4.08 23.69 -13.07
C GLY A 84 -2.72 23.61 -13.74
N THR A 85 -1.64 23.77 -12.97
CA THR A 85 -0.24 23.70 -13.46
C THR A 85 0.64 23.03 -12.40
N SER A 86 1.84 22.59 -12.79
CA SER A 86 2.82 22.00 -11.87
C SER A 86 3.35 22.97 -10.81
N THR A 87 3.21 24.27 -11.03
CA THR A 87 3.61 25.34 -10.09
C THR A 87 2.42 26.04 -9.46
N ALA A 88 1.19 25.50 -9.59
CA ALA A 88 -0.02 26.13 -9.06
C ALA A 88 0.05 26.37 -7.54
N LEU A 89 0.75 25.52 -6.79
CA LEU A 89 0.92 25.66 -5.34
C LEU A 89 2.16 26.49 -4.93
N GLY A 90 2.80 27.17 -5.88
CA GLY A 90 4.10 27.82 -5.64
C GLY A 90 5.19 26.78 -5.36
N SER A 91 6.25 27.19 -4.66
CA SER A 91 7.38 26.31 -4.31
C SER A 91 7.44 25.93 -2.83
N GLY A 92 6.59 26.52 -1.99
CA GLY A 92 6.52 26.20 -0.56
C GLY A 92 5.83 24.87 -0.26
N THR A 93 5.84 24.48 1.02
CA THR A 93 5.19 23.25 1.50
C THR A 93 3.66 23.34 1.43
N LEU A 94 2.99 22.23 1.13
CA LEU A 94 1.56 22.04 1.37
C LEU A 94 1.34 21.49 2.78
N ASN A 95 0.78 22.32 3.67
CA ASN A 95 0.43 21.95 5.04
C ASN A 95 -1.04 21.55 5.13
N VAL A 96 -1.32 20.39 5.69
CA VAL A 96 -2.68 19.86 5.85
C VAL A 96 -3.01 19.84 7.34
N GLY A 97 -4.11 20.47 7.75
CA GLY A 97 -4.52 20.57 9.14
C GLY A 97 -6.04 20.52 9.31
N GLY A 98 -6.55 20.60 10.55
CA GLY A 98 -7.99 20.62 10.80
C GLY A 98 -8.72 19.44 10.15
N LYS A 99 -9.77 19.74 9.36
CA LYS A 99 -10.56 18.73 8.62
C LYS A 99 -9.82 18.16 7.41
N GLY A 100 -8.63 18.66 7.12
CA GLY A 100 -7.91 18.37 5.88
C GLY A 100 -8.58 19.02 4.66
N GLY A 101 -8.56 18.30 3.55
CA GLY A 101 -9.19 18.72 2.30
C GLY A 101 -8.82 17.80 1.14
N THR A 102 -9.39 18.08 -0.03
CA THR A 102 -9.13 17.32 -1.26
C THR A 102 -8.17 18.09 -2.16
N LEU A 103 -7.10 17.46 -2.62
CA LEU A 103 -6.19 17.97 -3.64
C LEU A 103 -6.40 17.18 -4.93
N GLY A 104 -6.76 17.90 -5.99
CA GLY A 104 -6.88 17.34 -7.33
C GLY A 104 -6.21 18.23 -8.37
N THR A 105 -6.36 17.86 -9.63
CA THR A 105 -5.82 18.63 -10.76
C THR A 105 -6.93 18.96 -11.75
N SER A 106 -6.89 20.14 -12.36
CA SER A 106 -7.79 20.48 -13.46
C SER A 106 -7.21 20.13 -14.83
N VAL A 107 -5.92 19.75 -14.88
CA VAL A 107 -5.21 19.32 -16.08
C VAL A 107 -4.56 17.96 -15.82
N ALA A 108 -4.87 16.98 -16.68
CA ALA A 108 -4.38 15.61 -16.56
C ALA A 108 -2.84 15.53 -16.61
N GLY A 109 -2.26 14.69 -15.75
CA GLY A 109 -0.82 14.46 -15.70
C GLY A 109 -0.03 15.55 -14.98
N THR A 110 -0.71 16.47 -14.29
CA THR A 110 -0.03 17.48 -13.46
C THR A 110 0.70 16.81 -12.31
N THR A 111 2.00 17.05 -12.22
CA THR A 111 2.84 16.64 -11.09
C THR A 111 3.19 17.85 -10.25
N LEU A 112 2.89 17.79 -8.95
CA LEU A 112 3.23 18.81 -7.97
C LEU A 112 4.54 18.43 -7.28
N GLY A 113 5.51 19.34 -7.31
CA GLY A 113 6.83 19.15 -6.66
C GLY A 113 6.86 19.54 -5.17
N ASN A 114 5.77 20.09 -4.65
CA ASN A 114 5.68 20.58 -3.28
C ASN A 114 5.83 19.43 -2.28
N ALA A 115 6.64 19.63 -1.24
CA ALA A 115 6.58 18.76 -0.06
C ALA A 115 5.22 18.90 0.62
N VAL A 116 4.73 17.80 1.20
CA VAL A 116 3.45 17.73 1.90
C VAL A 116 3.68 17.39 3.37
N ASN A 117 3.04 18.15 4.25
CA ASN A 117 3.03 17.91 5.68
C ASN A 117 1.60 17.59 6.14
N LEU A 118 1.38 16.34 6.55
CA LEU A 118 0.11 15.84 7.05
C LEU A 118 0.01 16.06 8.55
N GLY A 119 -0.76 17.07 8.97
CA GLY A 119 -0.99 17.38 10.38
C GLY A 119 -1.72 16.27 11.11
N ALA A 120 -1.44 16.14 12.41
CA ALA A 120 -2.05 15.13 13.26
C ALA A 120 -3.59 15.24 13.26
N GLY A 121 -4.27 14.11 13.06
CA GLY A 121 -5.73 14.04 13.02
C GLY A 121 -6.36 14.56 11.72
N SER A 122 -5.57 15.02 10.76
CA SER A 122 -6.05 15.49 9.46
C SER A 122 -5.88 14.42 8.37
N THR A 123 -6.68 14.51 7.32
CA THR A 123 -6.59 13.65 6.15
C THR A 123 -6.44 14.49 4.90
N LEU A 124 -5.39 14.26 4.12
CA LEU A 124 -5.33 14.76 2.75
C LEU A 124 -6.01 13.76 1.84
N THR A 125 -7.11 14.18 1.21
CA THR A 125 -7.70 13.42 0.12
C THR A 125 -7.03 13.82 -1.19
N VAL A 126 -6.68 12.86 -2.03
CA VAL A 126 -6.02 13.07 -3.33
C VAL A 126 -6.76 12.36 -4.46
N GLY A 127 -6.54 12.83 -5.68
CA GLY A 127 -7.09 12.25 -6.91
C GLY A 127 -8.26 13.06 -7.47
N GLY A 128 -9.34 12.38 -7.84
CA GLY A 128 -10.49 12.95 -8.54
C GLY A 128 -10.53 12.58 -10.02
N ALA A 129 -10.90 13.54 -10.89
CA ALA A 129 -11.15 13.29 -12.31
C ALA A 129 -9.87 13.08 -13.15
N ASN A 130 -8.75 13.66 -12.73
CA ASN A 130 -7.51 13.73 -13.50
C ASN A 130 -6.35 13.12 -12.72
N ASN A 131 -5.42 12.48 -13.43
CA ASN A 131 -4.22 11.94 -12.81
C ASN A 131 -3.42 13.05 -12.12
N LEU A 132 -2.89 12.73 -10.94
CA LEU A 132 -2.11 13.62 -10.08
C LEU A 132 -0.77 12.97 -9.73
N GLY A 133 0.33 13.65 -9.99
CA GLY A 133 1.65 13.27 -9.49
C GLY A 133 2.01 14.04 -8.22
N LEU A 134 2.57 13.37 -7.22
CA LEU A 134 3.17 13.96 -6.03
C LEU A 134 4.67 13.67 -6.03
N GLY A 135 5.46 14.66 -6.45
CA GLY A 135 6.92 14.56 -6.58
C GLY A 135 7.69 15.00 -5.33
N GLY A 136 7.08 15.79 -4.45
CA GLY A 136 7.68 16.18 -3.17
C GLY A 136 7.50 15.10 -2.09
N ALA A 137 8.33 15.18 -1.04
CA ALA A 137 8.23 14.29 0.11
C ALA A 137 6.91 14.49 0.88
N ILE A 138 6.28 13.40 1.31
CA ILE A 138 5.11 13.43 2.21
C ILE A 138 5.55 13.01 3.62
N SER A 139 5.23 13.84 4.61
CA SER A 139 5.62 13.67 6.02
C SER A 139 4.48 13.97 6.97
N GLY A 140 4.69 13.78 8.27
CA GLY A 140 3.71 14.06 9.32
C GLY A 140 2.94 12.81 9.79
N SER A 141 1.95 13.00 10.66
CA SER A 141 1.20 11.91 11.30
C SER A 141 -0.27 11.86 10.89
N GLY A 142 -0.70 12.73 9.97
CA GLY A 142 -2.02 12.66 9.36
C GLY A 142 -2.11 11.58 8.29
N ASN A 143 -3.32 11.38 7.77
CA ASN A 143 -3.65 10.30 6.84
C ASN A 143 -3.61 10.78 5.39
N LEU A 144 -3.43 9.83 4.47
CA LEU A 144 -3.60 10.00 3.04
C LEU A 144 -4.79 9.18 2.56
N SER A 145 -5.74 9.80 1.87
CA SER A 145 -6.90 9.12 1.27
C SER A 145 -6.88 9.31 -0.24
N VAL A 146 -6.93 8.24 -1.02
CA VAL A 146 -6.92 8.28 -2.49
C VAL A 146 -8.33 8.02 -3.01
N THR A 147 -8.84 8.93 -3.83
CA THR A 147 -10.18 8.84 -4.43
C THR A 147 -10.11 8.98 -5.94
N GLY A 148 -10.76 8.06 -6.63
CA GLY A 148 -10.70 7.86 -8.07
C GLY A 148 -11.82 8.59 -8.83
N PRO A 149 -11.93 8.33 -10.15
CA PRO A 149 -11.37 7.16 -10.85
C PRO A 149 -9.91 7.28 -11.31
N SER A 150 -9.27 8.44 -11.13
CA SER A 150 -7.90 8.67 -11.62
C SER A 150 -6.80 8.03 -10.76
N THR A 151 -5.58 8.04 -11.31
CA THR A 151 -4.38 7.58 -10.62
C THR A 151 -3.69 8.73 -9.88
N THR A 152 -3.37 8.53 -8.61
CA THR A 152 -2.37 9.34 -7.90
C THR A 152 -1.03 8.61 -7.90
N THR A 153 0.03 9.27 -8.37
CA THR A 153 1.38 8.68 -8.43
C THR A 153 2.30 9.34 -7.40
N LEU A 154 2.90 8.54 -6.53
CA LEU A 154 3.94 8.96 -5.61
C LEU A 154 5.31 8.84 -6.29
N SER A 155 6.03 9.94 -6.40
CA SER A 155 7.40 9.98 -6.95
C SER A 155 8.42 10.59 -5.98
N GLY A 156 7.96 11.19 -4.88
CA GLY A 156 8.81 11.69 -3.80
C GLY A 156 9.05 10.67 -2.68
N ALA A 157 10.00 10.98 -1.80
CA ALA A 157 10.33 10.16 -0.63
C ALA A 157 9.30 10.34 0.49
N ASN A 158 8.56 9.29 0.86
CA ASN A 158 7.45 9.39 1.81
C ASN A 158 7.78 8.77 3.17
N ALA A 159 7.45 9.48 4.25
CA ALA A 159 7.78 9.10 5.63
C ALA A 159 6.66 9.47 6.64
N TYR A 160 5.42 9.63 6.19
CA TYR A 160 4.27 9.92 7.07
C TYR A 160 3.81 8.67 7.82
N THR A 161 3.23 8.84 9.00
CA THR A 161 2.86 7.70 9.88
C THR A 161 1.37 7.46 10.02
N GLY A 162 0.51 8.38 9.53
CA GLY A 162 -0.92 8.10 9.44
C GLY A 162 -1.23 7.14 8.29
N ASN A 163 -2.44 6.58 8.30
CA ASN A 163 -2.82 5.52 7.38
C ASN A 163 -3.00 6.01 5.95
N THR A 164 -2.83 5.10 5.00
CA THR A 164 -3.15 5.29 3.58
C THR A 164 -4.41 4.50 3.24
N THR A 165 -5.48 5.18 2.82
CA THR A 165 -6.72 4.53 2.37
C THR A 165 -6.89 4.72 0.86
N ILE A 166 -7.21 3.66 0.12
CA ILE A 166 -7.48 3.68 -1.31
C ILE A 166 -8.95 3.34 -1.55
N GLY A 167 -9.71 4.32 -2.02
CA GLY A 167 -11.15 4.22 -2.23
C GLY A 167 -11.56 3.42 -3.47
N ASN A 168 -12.87 3.29 -3.67
CA ASN A 168 -13.46 2.57 -4.80
C ASN A 168 -12.95 3.09 -6.15
N GLY A 169 -12.56 2.16 -7.03
CA GLY A 169 -12.06 2.47 -8.38
C GLY A 169 -10.83 3.39 -8.41
N SER A 170 -10.12 3.55 -7.29
CA SER A 170 -9.01 4.49 -7.15
C SER A 170 -7.68 3.77 -7.31
N THR A 171 -6.69 4.43 -7.91
CA THR A 171 -5.33 3.86 -8.03
C THR A 171 -4.33 4.73 -7.31
N LEU A 172 -3.56 4.13 -6.39
CA LEU A 172 -2.31 4.69 -5.87
C LEU A 172 -1.15 3.97 -6.55
N ALA A 173 -0.38 4.71 -7.34
CA ALA A 173 0.82 4.19 -7.99
C ALA A 173 2.09 4.68 -7.28
N VAL A 174 3.11 3.83 -7.20
CA VAL A 174 4.47 4.24 -6.85
C VAL A 174 5.30 4.33 -8.13
N GLY A 175 5.74 5.53 -8.47
CA GLY A 175 6.60 5.78 -9.62
C GLY A 175 8.09 5.65 -9.30
N ALA A 176 8.93 5.86 -10.30
CA ALA A 176 10.39 5.87 -10.12
C ALA A 176 10.81 6.91 -9.07
N GLY A 177 11.65 6.49 -8.11
CA GLY A 177 12.12 7.33 -7.01
C GLY A 177 11.13 7.53 -5.85
N GLY A 178 9.86 7.11 -6.01
CA GLY A 178 8.87 7.13 -4.94
C GLY A 178 8.96 5.91 -4.02
N ASN A 179 8.37 6.03 -2.83
CA ASN A 179 8.19 4.90 -1.92
C ASN A 179 6.85 4.96 -1.17
N LEU A 180 6.36 3.80 -0.71
CA LEU A 180 5.37 3.73 0.37
C LEU A 180 6.01 4.09 1.70
N SER A 181 5.22 4.64 2.63
CA SER A 181 5.72 4.91 3.98
C SER A 181 5.68 3.63 4.82
N SER A 182 6.83 3.22 5.36
CA SER A 182 6.95 2.04 6.22
C SER A 182 6.21 2.19 7.55
N GLY A 183 5.91 3.42 7.98
CA GLY A 183 5.13 3.71 9.19
C GLY A 183 3.61 3.75 8.96
N SER A 184 3.14 3.64 7.72
CA SER A 184 1.71 3.71 7.37
C SER A 184 1.14 2.30 7.15
N ALA A 185 -0.06 2.03 7.65
CA ALA A 185 -0.86 0.90 7.16
C ALA A 185 -1.59 1.29 5.86
N VAL A 186 -1.74 0.34 4.93
CA VAL A 186 -2.43 0.56 3.67
C VAL A 186 -3.73 -0.22 3.64
N ASP A 187 -4.85 0.47 3.42
CA ASP A 187 -6.20 -0.10 3.34
C ASP A 187 -6.82 0.15 1.96
N LEU A 188 -7.01 -0.92 1.18
CA LEU A 188 -7.72 -0.95 -0.09
C LEU A 188 -9.22 -1.11 0.15
N ALA A 189 -9.82 -0.07 0.72
CA ALA A 189 -11.17 -0.09 1.29
C ALA A 189 -12.31 -0.25 0.27
N GLY A 190 -12.06 0.02 -1.03
CA GLY A 190 -13.10 -0.03 -2.06
C GLY A 190 -12.87 -1.10 -3.12
N THR A 191 -13.94 -1.68 -3.66
CA THR A 191 -13.84 -2.56 -4.85
C THR A 191 -13.20 -1.80 -6.01
N GLY A 192 -12.34 -2.45 -6.79
CA GLY A 192 -11.59 -1.82 -7.88
C GLY A 192 -10.50 -0.85 -7.41
N SER A 193 -10.26 -0.72 -6.11
CA SER A 193 -9.07 -0.02 -5.60
C SER A 193 -7.81 -0.78 -6.03
N THR A 194 -6.78 -0.04 -6.42
CA THR A 194 -5.51 -0.59 -6.87
C THR A 194 -4.34 0.08 -6.17
N LEU A 195 -3.46 -0.72 -5.58
CA LEU A 195 -2.09 -0.32 -5.25
C LEU A 195 -1.17 -0.83 -6.36
N ASP A 196 -0.60 0.08 -7.14
CA ASP A 196 0.26 -0.24 -8.28
C ASP A 196 1.73 0.07 -7.97
N LEU A 197 2.53 -0.99 -7.84
CA LEU A 197 3.97 -0.93 -7.59
C LEU A 197 4.78 -1.26 -8.85
N SER A 198 4.14 -1.46 -9.99
CA SER A 198 4.81 -1.96 -11.20
C SER A 198 5.84 -0.99 -11.79
N ALA A 199 5.68 0.31 -11.55
CA ALA A 199 6.61 1.36 -11.97
C ALA A 199 7.65 1.74 -10.90
N ALA A 200 7.59 1.15 -9.70
CA ALA A 200 8.58 1.40 -8.66
C ALA A 200 9.94 0.80 -9.06
N THR A 201 11.03 1.49 -8.71
CA THR A 201 12.40 1.08 -9.01
C THR A 201 13.13 0.44 -7.82
N THR A 202 12.46 0.36 -6.67
CA THR A 202 12.98 -0.24 -5.43
C THR A 202 11.89 -1.07 -4.75
N PRO A 203 12.25 -2.09 -3.95
CA PRO A 203 11.32 -2.79 -3.08
C PRO A 203 10.56 -1.81 -2.19
N GLN A 204 9.29 -2.10 -1.95
CA GLN A 204 8.39 -1.23 -1.20
C GLN A 204 8.13 -1.78 0.18
N THR A 205 7.97 -0.90 1.16
CA THR A 205 7.67 -1.29 2.54
C THR A 205 6.49 -0.50 3.06
N THR A 206 5.57 -1.19 3.72
CA THR A 206 4.41 -0.62 4.41
C THR A 206 4.23 -1.31 5.76
N GLY A 207 3.30 -0.83 6.58
CA GLY A 207 2.86 -1.46 7.81
C GLY A 207 2.06 -2.73 7.55
N ALA A 208 0.79 -2.74 7.97
CA ALA A 208 -0.17 -3.81 7.62
C ALA A 208 -0.81 -3.53 6.25
N LEU A 209 -1.31 -4.58 5.60
CA LEU A 209 -2.14 -4.48 4.41
C LEU A 209 -3.58 -4.87 4.77
N SER A 210 -4.55 -4.12 4.27
CA SER A 210 -5.97 -4.48 4.38
C SER A 210 -6.67 -4.18 3.08
N GLY A 211 -7.78 -4.86 2.82
CA GLY A 211 -8.54 -4.59 1.63
C GLY A 211 -9.70 -5.53 1.41
N VAL A 212 -10.60 -5.10 0.55
CA VAL A 212 -11.84 -5.82 0.23
C VAL A 212 -11.71 -6.70 -1.01
N SER A 213 -12.64 -7.63 -1.21
CA SER A 213 -12.73 -8.39 -2.45
C SER A 213 -12.89 -7.46 -3.67
N GLY A 214 -12.20 -7.80 -4.75
CA GLY A 214 -12.12 -7.00 -5.97
C GLY A 214 -11.17 -5.81 -5.88
N SER A 215 -10.42 -5.64 -4.79
CA SER A 215 -9.23 -4.78 -4.77
C SER A 215 -8.01 -5.52 -5.36
N THR A 216 -7.00 -4.78 -5.81
CA THR A 216 -5.78 -5.33 -6.42
C THR A 216 -4.51 -4.68 -5.87
N VAL A 217 -3.52 -5.50 -5.55
CA VAL A 217 -2.12 -5.07 -5.41
C VAL A 217 -1.39 -5.59 -6.64
N ASN A 218 -0.94 -4.68 -7.51
CA ASN A 218 -0.09 -5.01 -8.64
C ASN A 218 1.37 -4.81 -8.24
N LEU A 219 2.10 -5.89 -7.98
CA LEU A 219 3.50 -5.82 -7.59
C LEU A 219 4.42 -5.41 -8.76
N GLY A 220 3.98 -5.63 -10.01
CA GLY A 220 4.91 -5.73 -11.14
C GLY A 220 6.01 -6.74 -10.80
N SER A 221 7.27 -6.32 -10.83
CA SER A 221 8.43 -7.15 -10.42
C SER A 221 8.95 -6.83 -9.01
N ASN A 222 8.29 -5.95 -8.26
CA ASN A 222 8.78 -5.48 -6.97
C ASN A 222 8.40 -6.41 -5.82
N THR A 223 9.24 -6.44 -4.78
CA THR A 223 8.87 -7.05 -3.51
C THR A 223 8.12 -6.02 -2.66
N LEU A 224 6.97 -6.41 -2.11
CA LEU A 224 6.27 -5.66 -1.06
C LEU A 224 6.60 -6.26 0.31
N THR A 225 7.12 -5.43 1.21
CA THR A 225 7.39 -5.81 2.60
C THR A 225 6.31 -5.25 3.53
N LEU A 226 5.70 -6.12 4.32
CA LEU A 226 4.80 -5.80 5.42
C LEU A 226 5.59 -5.83 6.73
N GLY A 227 5.97 -4.66 7.22
CA GLY A 227 6.86 -4.49 8.38
C GLY A 227 6.17 -4.04 9.66
N GLY A 228 4.85 -3.82 9.63
CA GLY A 228 4.09 -3.30 10.77
C GLY A 228 3.84 -4.33 11.88
N SER A 229 3.61 -3.86 13.10
CA SER A 229 3.21 -4.72 14.23
C SER A 229 1.70 -5.04 14.24
N GLY A 230 0.90 -4.30 13.47
CA GLY A 230 -0.54 -4.53 13.33
C GLY A 230 -0.84 -5.73 12.42
N SER A 231 -1.98 -6.36 12.66
CA SER A 231 -2.51 -7.40 11.77
C SER A 231 -3.31 -6.80 10.62
N GLY A 232 -3.30 -7.48 9.48
CA GLY A 232 -4.00 -7.12 8.27
C GLY A 232 -4.90 -8.24 7.77
N THR A 233 -5.97 -7.89 7.06
CA THR A 233 -6.79 -8.85 6.31
C THR A 233 -7.01 -8.31 4.91
N TYR A 234 -6.48 -9.02 3.92
CA TYR A 234 -6.56 -8.62 2.52
C TYR A 234 -7.38 -9.61 1.71
N GLY A 235 -8.58 -9.17 1.29
CA GLY A 235 -9.50 -9.96 0.48
C GLY A 235 -9.37 -9.77 -1.03
N GLY A 236 -8.47 -8.89 -1.47
CA GLY A 236 -8.20 -8.66 -2.89
C GLY A 236 -7.22 -9.66 -3.50
N THR A 237 -6.85 -9.43 -4.76
CA THR A 237 -5.77 -10.18 -5.43
C THR A 237 -4.45 -9.45 -5.28
N VAL A 238 -3.40 -10.16 -4.87
CA VAL A 238 -2.01 -9.73 -5.09
C VAL A 238 -1.50 -10.39 -6.37
N ALA A 239 -1.00 -9.60 -7.32
CA ALA A 239 -0.59 -10.05 -8.65
C ALA A 239 0.80 -9.52 -9.05
N GLY A 240 1.40 -10.11 -10.09
CA GLY A 240 2.69 -9.71 -10.66
C GLY A 240 3.77 -10.78 -10.53
N THR A 241 4.97 -10.51 -11.05
CA THR A 241 6.13 -11.40 -10.91
C THR A 241 6.92 -11.14 -9.62
N GLY A 242 6.61 -10.05 -8.92
CA GLY A 242 7.16 -9.68 -7.62
C GLY A 242 6.75 -10.61 -6.48
N GLY A 243 7.32 -10.37 -5.30
CA GLY A 243 7.13 -11.19 -4.10
C GLY A 243 6.53 -10.44 -2.93
N LEU A 244 6.22 -11.18 -1.87
CA LEU A 244 5.72 -10.66 -0.60
C LEU A 244 6.73 -11.01 0.50
N THR A 245 7.04 -10.05 1.37
CA THR A 245 7.86 -10.28 2.57
C THR A 245 7.11 -9.83 3.81
N LEU A 246 6.97 -10.71 4.81
CA LEU A 246 6.51 -10.34 6.14
C LEU A 246 7.73 -10.17 7.05
N SER A 247 7.86 -8.99 7.65
CA SER A 247 8.90 -8.65 8.62
C SER A 247 8.33 -8.01 9.89
N GLY A 248 7.00 -7.92 9.98
CA GLY A 248 6.27 -7.46 11.15
C GLY A 248 6.00 -8.57 12.18
N THR A 249 5.37 -8.22 13.29
CA THR A 249 4.95 -9.19 14.33
C THR A 249 3.47 -9.57 14.25
N GLY A 250 2.70 -8.86 13.43
CA GLY A 250 1.27 -9.12 13.25
C GLY A 250 0.98 -10.35 12.39
N THR A 251 -0.31 -10.63 12.24
CA THR A 251 -0.82 -11.63 11.30
C THR A 251 -1.32 -10.93 10.05
N GLU A 252 -0.80 -11.27 8.88
CA GLU A 252 -1.41 -10.90 7.59
C GLU A 252 -2.29 -12.06 7.12
N THR A 253 -3.60 -11.82 6.97
CA THR A 253 -4.56 -12.84 6.52
C THR A 253 -4.97 -12.59 5.08
N LEU A 254 -4.60 -13.49 4.17
CA LEU A 254 -5.02 -13.45 2.78
C LEU A 254 -6.33 -14.24 2.62
N THR A 255 -7.40 -13.56 2.24
CA THR A 255 -8.71 -14.19 1.96
C THR A 255 -9.09 -14.14 0.47
N GLY A 256 -8.29 -13.48 -0.36
CA GLY A 256 -8.43 -13.48 -1.82
C GLY A 256 -7.49 -14.47 -2.52
N ASN A 257 -7.77 -14.73 -3.80
CA ASN A 257 -6.91 -15.55 -4.66
C ASN A 257 -5.71 -14.73 -5.13
N ASN A 258 -4.52 -15.06 -4.65
CA ASN A 258 -3.29 -14.38 -5.02
C ASN A 258 -2.59 -15.09 -6.18
N THR A 259 -2.13 -14.32 -7.16
CA THR A 259 -1.58 -14.80 -8.43
C THR A 259 -0.15 -14.35 -8.67
N TYR A 260 0.45 -13.63 -7.72
CA TYR A 260 1.86 -13.27 -7.83
C TYR A 260 2.76 -14.51 -7.84
N THR A 261 3.87 -14.46 -8.57
CA THR A 261 4.76 -15.63 -8.77
C THR A 261 6.11 -15.51 -8.08
N GLY A 262 6.49 -14.32 -7.61
CA GLY A 262 7.70 -14.13 -6.82
C GLY A 262 7.56 -14.73 -5.41
N ALA A 263 8.68 -14.87 -4.73
CA ALA A 263 8.74 -15.55 -3.44
C ALA A 263 7.87 -14.89 -2.36
N THR A 264 7.32 -15.73 -1.48
CA THR A 264 6.75 -15.33 -0.21
C THR A 264 7.77 -15.61 0.89
N THR A 265 8.29 -14.56 1.52
CA THR A 265 9.27 -14.66 2.61
C THR A 265 8.61 -14.25 3.93
N ILE A 266 8.74 -15.06 4.97
CA ILE A 266 8.23 -14.77 6.31
C ILE A 266 9.43 -14.72 7.25
N ASN A 267 9.92 -13.50 7.50
CA ASN A 267 11.00 -13.25 8.45
C ASN A 267 10.49 -13.31 9.89
N SER A 268 9.25 -12.88 10.13
CA SER A 268 8.59 -12.88 11.44
C SER A 268 7.07 -12.78 11.29
N GLY A 269 6.35 -12.97 12.40
CA GLY A 269 4.89 -12.90 12.42
C GLY A 269 4.23 -14.10 11.72
N THR A 270 2.99 -13.92 11.30
CA THR A 270 2.19 -14.97 10.67
C THR A 270 1.65 -14.52 9.33
N LEU A 271 1.90 -15.30 8.28
CA LEU A 271 1.07 -15.26 7.07
C LEU A 271 -0.02 -16.32 7.20
N ALA A 272 -1.27 -15.90 7.24
CA ALA A 272 -2.43 -16.78 7.31
C ALA A 272 -3.17 -16.82 5.96
N ILE A 273 -3.61 -18.00 5.55
CA ILE A 273 -4.57 -18.20 4.46
C ILE A 273 -5.95 -18.43 5.08
N GLY A 274 -6.87 -17.50 4.83
CA GLY A 274 -8.25 -17.57 5.31
C GLY A 274 -9.20 -18.22 4.30
N ALA A 275 -10.50 -18.19 4.61
CA ALA A 275 -11.54 -18.72 3.72
C ALA A 275 -11.51 -18.02 2.35
N GLY A 276 -11.49 -18.80 1.27
CA GLY A 276 -11.35 -18.32 -0.11
C GLY A 276 -9.94 -17.90 -0.53
N GLY A 277 -9.00 -17.81 0.41
CA GLY A 277 -7.62 -17.41 0.15
C GLY A 277 -6.78 -18.49 -0.52
N SER A 278 -5.82 -18.07 -1.33
CA SER A 278 -4.79 -18.96 -1.88
C SER A 278 -3.52 -18.20 -2.28
N LEU A 279 -2.39 -18.92 -2.36
CA LEU A 279 -1.20 -18.47 -3.08
C LEU A 279 -1.18 -19.06 -4.50
N SER A 280 -0.32 -18.53 -5.37
CA SER A 280 -0.01 -19.19 -6.64
C SER A 280 0.74 -20.50 -6.39
N ALA A 281 0.40 -21.54 -7.15
CA ALA A 281 1.07 -22.83 -7.10
C ALA A 281 2.56 -22.79 -7.49
N SER A 282 3.00 -21.71 -8.16
CA SER A 282 4.41 -21.51 -8.51
C SER A 282 5.22 -20.73 -7.46
N THR A 283 4.56 -20.10 -6.50
CA THR A 283 5.22 -19.20 -5.54
C THR A 283 5.96 -20.01 -4.49
N PRO A 284 7.29 -19.87 -4.35
CA PRO A 284 8.01 -20.49 -3.24
C PRO A 284 7.71 -19.76 -1.92
N VAL A 285 7.67 -20.52 -0.82
CA VAL A 285 7.44 -20.02 0.53
C VAL A 285 8.68 -20.29 1.38
N SER A 286 9.23 -19.24 2.01
CA SER A 286 10.44 -19.32 2.84
C SER A 286 10.22 -18.69 4.21
N LEU A 287 10.38 -19.48 5.28
CA LEU A 287 10.26 -19.04 6.67
C LEU A 287 11.65 -18.87 7.28
N THR A 288 12.19 -17.66 7.21
CA THR A 288 13.62 -17.37 7.47
C THR A 288 13.93 -17.05 8.93
N GLY A 289 12.93 -16.71 9.75
CA GLY A 289 13.11 -16.42 11.17
C GLY A 289 12.49 -17.47 12.09
N ALA A 290 13.11 -17.68 13.25
CA ALA A 290 12.47 -18.43 14.33
C ALA A 290 11.20 -17.68 14.81
N GLY A 291 10.09 -18.40 14.97
CA GLY A 291 8.78 -17.82 15.26
C GLY A 291 7.99 -17.34 14.03
N ALA A 292 8.59 -17.36 12.83
CA ALA A 292 7.84 -17.14 11.60
C ALA A 292 6.82 -18.27 11.40
N THR A 293 5.59 -17.92 11.04
CA THR A 293 4.49 -18.87 10.88
C THR A 293 3.82 -18.72 9.52
N PHE A 294 3.66 -19.84 8.81
CA PHE A 294 2.75 -19.96 7.67
C PHE A 294 1.53 -20.78 8.10
N ASP A 295 0.38 -20.14 8.23
CA ASP A 295 -0.85 -20.75 8.73
C ASP A 295 -1.85 -20.96 7.60
N VAL A 296 -2.14 -22.22 7.26
CA VAL A 296 -3.19 -22.58 6.30
C VAL A 296 -4.39 -23.25 6.97
N SER A 297 -4.46 -23.25 8.31
CA SER A 297 -5.54 -23.89 9.07
C SER A 297 -6.90 -23.22 8.88
N GLY A 298 -6.92 -21.93 8.53
CA GLY A 298 -8.13 -21.17 8.21
C GLY A 298 -8.61 -21.30 6.76
N ALA A 299 -7.86 -22.00 5.90
CA ALA A 299 -8.24 -22.20 4.51
C ALA A 299 -9.43 -23.16 4.39
N THR A 300 -10.27 -22.96 3.37
CA THR A 300 -11.45 -23.81 3.07
C THR A 300 -11.21 -24.79 1.92
N THR A 301 -10.04 -24.74 1.28
CA THR A 301 -9.62 -25.62 0.19
C THR A 301 -8.17 -26.05 0.42
N PRO A 302 -7.75 -27.21 -0.12
CA PRO A 302 -6.34 -27.58 -0.18
C PRO A 302 -5.51 -26.46 -0.79
N GLN A 303 -4.31 -26.25 -0.25
CA GLN A 303 -3.41 -25.20 -0.67
C GLN A 303 -2.27 -25.79 -1.50
N THR A 304 -1.81 -25.02 -2.50
CA THR A 304 -0.65 -25.39 -3.31
C THR A 304 0.33 -24.23 -3.35
N THR A 305 1.60 -24.52 -3.18
CA THR A 305 2.73 -23.59 -3.28
C THR A 305 3.84 -24.24 -4.11
N GLY A 306 4.88 -23.48 -4.44
CA GLY A 306 6.08 -23.96 -5.11
C GLY A 306 6.91 -24.85 -4.18
N THR A 307 8.06 -24.35 -3.74
CA THR A 307 8.90 -25.00 -2.74
C THR A 307 8.57 -24.48 -1.34
N LEU A 308 8.88 -25.29 -0.32
CA LEU A 308 8.87 -24.85 1.07
C LEU A 308 10.31 -24.77 1.56
N SER A 309 10.66 -23.73 2.30
CA SER A 309 11.94 -23.63 3.00
C SER A 309 11.76 -22.95 4.33
N GLY A 310 12.64 -23.27 5.28
CA GLY A 310 12.60 -22.57 6.56
C GLY A 310 13.59 -23.07 7.59
N VAL A 311 13.76 -22.27 8.63
CA VAL A 311 14.72 -22.51 9.71
C VAL A 311 14.07 -23.21 10.90
N ALA A 312 14.91 -23.80 11.77
CA ALA A 312 14.44 -24.34 13.05
C ALA A 312 13.73 -23.25 13.87
N GLY A 313 12.62 -23.64 14.52
CA GLY A 313 11.77 -22.73 15.27
C GLY A 313 10.74 -21.95 14.43
N SER A 314 10.74 -22.08 13.10
CA SER A 314 9.58 -21.67 12.28
C SER A 314 8.47 -22.72 12.30
N THR A 315 7.24 -22.33 11.93
CA THR A 315 6.07 -23.23 11.95
C THR A 315 5.25 -23.14 10.67
N VAL A 316 4.83 -24.29 10.13
CA VAL A 316 3.70 -24.38 9.21
C VAL A 316 2.53 -25.01 9.96
N ASN A 317 1.40 -24.28 10.05
CA ASN A 317 0.18 -24.78 10.67
C ASN A 317 -0.83 -25.21 9.59
N LEU A 318 -1.01 -26.51 9.42
CA LEU A 318 -1.93 -27.08 8.44
C LEU A 318 -3.39 -27.07 8.92
N GLY A 319 -3.62 -27.11 10.24
CA GLY A 319 -4.92 -27.52 10.75
C GLY A 319 -5.34 -28.87 10.17
N GLY A 320 -6.53 -28.93 9.58
CA GLY A 320 -7.04 -30.10 8.85
C GLY A 320 -6.78 -30.08 7.34
N ASN A 321 -6.04 -29.09 6.82
CA ASN A 321 -5.88 -28.89 5.37
C ASN A 321 -4.69 -29.68 4.80
N ASN A 322 -4.80 -30.01 3.51
CA ASN A 322 -3.66 -30.51 2.73
C ASN A 322 -2.85 -29.33 2.17
N LEU A 323 -1.53 -29.36 2.34
CA LEU A 323 -0.58 -28.50 1.65
C LEU A 323 0.16 -29.29 0.56
N THR A 324 0.08 -28.84 -0.67
CA THR A 324 0.79 -29.41 -1.82
C THR A 324 2.00 -28.55 -2.18
N LEU A 325 3.17 -29.18 -2.27
CA LEU A 325 4.41 -28.61 -2.77
C LEU A 325 4.59 -29.04 -4.23
N GLY A 326 4.30 -28.12 -5.15
CA GLY A 326 4.27 -28.34 -6.60
C GLY A 326 5.48 -27.81 -7.36
N GLY A 327 6.46 -27.21 -6.66
CA GLY A 327 7.62 -26.57 -7.28
C GLY A 327 8.59 -27.55 -7.95
N THR A 328 9.35 -27.04 -8.92
CA THR A 328 10.47 -27.78 -9.56
C THR A 328 11.82 -27.55 -8.88
N GLY A 329 11.91 -26.55 -8.00
CA GLY A 329 13.11 -26.23 -7.22
C GLY A 329 13.26 -27.11 -5.97
N ASN A 330 14.37 -26.94 -5.26
CA ASN A 330 14.64 -27.66 -4.03
C ASN A 330 14.23 -26.84 -2.80
N GLY A 331 13.66 -27.51 -1.80
CA GLY A 331 13.29 -26.96 -0.50
C GLY A 331 14.03 -27.62 0.65
N THR A 332 14.27 -26.86 1.72
CA THR A 332 14.76 -27.41 2.99
C THR A 332 14.02 -26.76 4.14
N TYR A 333 13.24 -27.54 4.86
CA TYR A 333 12.42 -27.08 5.97
C TYR A 333 12.88 -27.69 7.30
N GLY A 334 13.49 -26.85 8.14
CA GLY A 334 13.95 -27.21 9.48
C GLY A 334 12.96 -26.89 10.61
N GLY A 335 11.83 -26.27 10.29
CA GLY A 335 10.78 -25.94 11.26
C GLY A 335 9.84 -27.11 11.55
N THR A 336 8.76 -26.83 12.27
CA THR A 336 7.69 -27.80 12.56
C THR A 336 6.50 -27.59 11.63
N ILE A 337 6.10 -28.65 10.94
CA ILE A 337 4.81 -28.74 10.25
C ILE A 337 3.83 -29.44 11.20
N ALA A 338 2.74 -28.78 11.55
CA ALA A 338 1.75 -29.26 12.52
C ALA A 338 0.33 -29.26 11.94
N GLY A 339 -0.57 -30.07 12.52
CA GLY A 339 -2.00 -30.04 12.17
C GLY A 339 -2.69 -31.39 12.31
N THR A 340 -3.73 -31.47 13.14
CA THR A 340 -4.54 -32.69 13.25
C THR A 340 -5.40 -32.86 12.00
N GLY A 341 -5.22 -33.98 11.32
CA GLY A 341 -5.88 -34.29 10.04
C GLY A 341 -5.22 -33.64 8.82
N GLY A 342 -4.37 -32.63 9.01
CA GLY A 342 -3.62 -32.00 7.93
C GLY A 342 -2.56 -32.94 7.31
N SER A 343 -2.36 -32.79 6.01
CA SER A 343 -1.46 -33.65 5.22
C SER A 343 -0.52 -32.84 4.34
N LEU A 344 0.59 -33.46 3.95
CA LEU A 344 1.56 -32.89 3.03
C LEU A 344 1.60 -33.72 1.74
N THR A 345 1.49 -33.05 0.59
CA THR A 345 1.65 -33.70 -0.72
C THR A 345 2.83 -33.09 -1.47
N LEU A 346 3.74 -33.92 -1.96
CA LEU A 346 4.81 -33.50 -2.87
C LEU A 346 4.40 -33.91 -4.28
N SER A 347 4.02 -32.94 -5.11
CA SER A 347 3.64 -33.15 -6.51
C SER A 347 4.67 -32.59 -7.50
N GLY A 348 5.63 -31.81 -7.02
CA GLY A 348 6.72 -31.25 -7.81
C GLY A 348 7.79 -32.28 -8.23
N THR A 349 8.74 -31.83 -9.06
CA THR A 349 9.90 -32.64 -9.51
C THR A 349 11.17 -32.33 -8.73
N GLY A 350 11.14 -31.33 -7.84
CA GLY A 350 12.29 -30.95 -7.02
C GLY A 350 12.56 -31.90 -5.85
N THR A 351 13.59 -31.57 -5.07
CA THR A 351 13.90 -32.25 -3.80
C THR A 351 13.39 -31.42 -2.62
N GLU A 352 12.54 -31.99 -1.78
CA GLU A 352 12.15 -31.40 -0.50
C GLU A 352 12.87 -32.13 0.63
N THR A 353 13.58 -31.39 1.48
CA THR A 353 14.30 -31.93 2.64
C THR A 353 13.64 -31.48 3.94
N LEU A 354 13.03 -32.40 4.67
CA LEU A 354 12.39 -32.13 5.95
C LEU A 354 13.35 -32.52 7.08
N THR A 355 13.99 -31.52 7.70
CA THR A 355 14.99 -31.73 8.76
C THR A 355 14.41 -31.50 10.16
N GLY A 356 13.30 -30.78 10.28
CA GLY A 356 12.62 -30.52 11.55
C GLY A 356 11.71 -31.67 12.02
N PRO A 357 11.22 -31.60 13.28
CA PRO A 357 10.21 -32.53 13.79
C PRO A 357 8.80 -32.10 13.37
N ASN A 358 8.05 -33.01 12.74
CA ASN A 358 6.71 -32.74 12.25
C ASN A 358 5.66 -33.51 13.05
N THR A 359 4.49 -32.89 13.25
CA THR A 359 3.40 -33.40 14.11
C THR A 359 2.05 -33.50 13.41
N TYR A 360 1.99 -33.24 12.10
CA TYR A 360 0.76 -33.44 11.32
C TYR A 360 0.37 -34.92 11.25
N THR A 361 -0.94 -35.19 11.24
CA THR A 361 -1.47 -36.56 11.39
C THR A 361 -2.17 -37.12 10.15
N GLY A 362 -2.40 -36.30 9.10
CA GLY A 362 -3.06 -36.72 7.86
C GLY A 362 -2.16 -37.49 6.89
N GLY A 363 -0.85 -37.52 7.14
CA GLY A 363 0.14 -38.28 6.36
C GLY A 363 0.85 -37.47 5.28
N THR A 364 1.76 -38.15 4.58
CA THR A 364 2.59 -37.58 3.52
C THR A 364 2.34 -38.36 2.22
N THR A 365 2.11 -37.66 1.12
CA THR A 365 1.92 -38.28 -0.20
C THR A 365 3.01 -37.80 -1.16
N LEU A 366 3.71 -38.74 -1.80
CA LEU A 366 4.58 -38.48 -2.94
C LEU A 366 3.78 -38.78 -4.22
N ALA A 367 3.36 -37.73 -4.91
CA ALA A 367 2.56 -37.81 -6.13
C ALA A 367 3.29 -37.27 -7.38
N GLY A 368 4.45 -36.65 -7.21
CA GLY A 368 5.31 -36.17 -8.29
C GLY A 368 6.50 -37.09 -8.55
N GLY A 369 7.28 -36.77 -9.58
CA GLY A 369 8.58 -37.40 -9.85
C GLY A 369 9.75 -36.84 -9.01
N GLY A 370 9.46 -36.07 -7.96
CA GLY A 370 10.44 -35.43 -7.09
C GLY A 370 11.02 -36.37 -6.02
N THR A 371 11.89 -35.82 -5.17
CA THR A 371 12.55 -36.54 -4.07
C THR A 371 12.13 -35.96 -2.73
N LEU A 372 11.76 -36.82 -1.77
CA LEU A 372 11.60 -36.44 -0.37
C LEU A 372 12.78 -36.96 0.45
N VAL A 373 13.47 -36.06 1.15
CA VAL A 373 14.57 -36.40 2.06
C VAL A 373 14.09 -36.19 3.50
N ALA A 374 14.01 -37.28 4.27
CA ALA A 374 13.73 -37.24 5.70
C ALA A 374 15.03 -37.05 6.49
N GLY A 375 15.21 -35.88 7.08
CA GLY A 375 16.38 -35.52 7.90
C GLY A 375 16.21 -35.75 9.40
N SER A 376 15.03 -36.17 9.86
CA SER A 376 14.74 -36.51 11.27
C SER A 376 13.85 -37.76 11.37
N ASN A 377 13.84 -38.42 12.54
CA ASN A 377 13.01 -39.60 12.78
C ASN A 377 11.49 -39.31 12.82
N THR A 378 11.10 -38.04 12.92
CA THR A 378 9.71 -37.55 12.89
C THR A 378 9.44 -36.63 11.68
N ALA A 379 10.28 -36.68 10.65
CA ALA A 379 10.19 -35.78 9.50
C ALA A 379 8.88 -35.93 8.70
N LEU A 380 8.19 -37.06 8.81
CA LEU A 380 7.00 -37.37 7.99
C LEU A 380 5.67 -37.29 8.77
N GLY A 381 5.69 -36.71 9.98
CA GLY A 381 4.51 -36.72 10.85
C GLY A 381 4.15 -38.12 11.34
N THR A 382 2.89 -38.32 11.72
CA THR A 382 2.41 -39.61 12.28
C THR A 382 1.40 -40.33 11.38
N GLY A 383 1.04 -39.75 10.24
CA GLY A 383 0.12 -40.37 9.28
C GLY A 383 0.84 -41.34 8.33
N ALA A 384 0.08 -41.94 7.40
CA ALA A 384 0.64 -42.84 6.41
C ALA A 384 1.56 -42.12 5.42
N LEU A 385 2.60 -42.82 4.95
CA LEU A 385 3.37 -42.43 3.77
C LEU A 385 2.78 -43.13 2.54
N ASN A 386 2.27 -42.35 1.60
CA ASN A 386 1.69 -42.84 0.36
C ASN A 386 2.60 -42.50 -0.82
N THR A 387 2.69 -43.41 -1.79
CA THR A 387 3.34 -43.17 -3.08
C THR A 387 2.31 -43.41 -4.18
N SER A 388 2.00 -42.39 -4.97
CA SER A 388 1.22 -42.52 -6.20
C SER A 388 2.14 -42.24 -7.37
N GLY A 389 2.87 -43.28 -7.79
CA GLY A 389 3.81 -43.29 -8.90
C GLY A 389 3.90 -44.69 -9.49
#